data_AF-A0A2V7FMV6-F1
#
_entry.id   AF-A0A2V7FMV6-F1
#
_cell.length_a   1.000
_cell.length_b   1.000
_cell.length_c   1.000
_cell.angle_alpha   90.00
_cell.angle_beta   90.00
_cell.angle_gamma   90.00
#
_symmetry.space_group_name_H-M   'P 1'
#
loop_
_entity.id
_entity.type
_entity.pdbx_description
1 polymer ?
#
loop_
_entity_poly.entity_id
_entity_poly.type
_entity_poly.pdbx_seq_one_letter_code
_entity_poly.pdbx_strand_id
1 'polypeptide(L)'
;MRRWAHRTHLAGSLLFAVAACGRESRHAPAPGRISVVDDAGRTVALAQPPTRIVSLSPAVTELLFALGAGDRLVGRTTWCDYPPAARRIPSVGDGLNPNIEAVAARHPDLVVLYRSALNETAAAQLARLGIGSSLARACPPPGVLARVWPSSSGTTHPW
;
A
#
# COMPACT_ATOMS: atom_id res chain seq x y z
N MET A 1 -9.41 -43.75 -83.05
CA MET A 1 -8.01 -43.49 -83.47
C MET A 1 -7.43 -42.36 -82.63
N ARG A 2 -6.17 -42.51 -82.22
CA ARG A 2 -5.25 -41.52 -81.62
C ARG A 2 -5.34 -41.28 -80.10
N ARG A 3 -4.23 -41.68 -79.47
CA ARG A 3 -3.80 -41.60 -78.07
C ARG A 3 -3.33 -40.17 -77.74
N TRP A 4 -3.54 -39.70 -76.52
CA TRP A 4 -2.63 -38.77 -75.81
C TRP A 4 -3.13 -38.53 -74.37
N ALA A 5 -2.51 -39.15 -73.37
CA ALA A 5 -1.30 -38.71 -72.64
C ALA A 5 -1.66 -37.98 -71.32
N HIS A 6 -1.38 -38.69 -70.23
CA HIS A 6 -1.38 -38.19 -68.85
C HIS A 6 -0.48 -36.96 -68.71
N ARG A 7 -0.99 -35.91 -68.08
CA ARG A 7 -0.16 -34.90 -67.41
C ARG A 7 -0.75 -34.60 -66.04
N THR A 8 -0.21 -35.33 -65.08
CA THR A 8 -0.19 -35.01 -63.65
C THR A 8 0.21 -33.56 -63.43
N HIS A 9 -0.62 -32.80 -62.71
CA HIS A 9 -0.17 -31.61 -62.00
C HIS A 9 -0.62 -31.70 -60.54
N LEU A 10 0.35 -32.13 -59.71
CA LEU A 10 0.50 -31.77 -58.31
C LEU A 10 0.58 -30.23 -58.19
N ALA A 11 -0.16 -29.65 -57.25
CA ALA A 11 0.11 -28.39 -56.52
C ALA A 11 -1.23 -27.76 -56.13
N GLY A 12 -1.53 -27.36 -54.90
CA GLY A 12 -0.79 -27.39 -53.66
C GLY A 12 -1.78 -26.94 -52.58
N SER A 13 -1.90 -27.73 -51.52
CA SER A 13 -2.73 -27.44 -50.36
C SER A 13 -2.14 -26.24 -49.61
N LEU A 14 -2.81 -25.09 -49.67
CA LEU A 14 -2.50 -23.93 -48.81
C LEU A 14 -3.35 -24.01 -47.54
N LEU A 15 -2.89 -24.79 -46.55
CA LEU A 15 -3.39 -24.71 -45.18
C LEU A 15 -2.85 -23.42 -44.53
N PHE A 16 -3.70 -22.41 -44.40
CA PHE A 16 -3.46 -21.26 -43.53
C PHE A 16 -3.58 -21.72 -42.08
N ALA A 17 -2.49 -22.23 -41.51
CA ALA A 17 -2.40 -22.48 -40.07
C ALA A 17 -2.18 -21.13 -39.36
N VAL A 18 -3.27 -20.51 -38.90
CA VAL A 18 -3.21 -19.38 -37.97
C VAL A 18 -2.72 -19.93 -36.63
N ALA A 19 -1.40 -19.91 -36.44
CA ALA A 19 -0.79 -20.12 -35.14
C ALA A 19 -1.09 -18.89 -34.27
N ALA A 20 -2.30 -18.86 -33.69
CA ALA A 20 -2.62 -17.99 -32.58
C ALA A 20 -1.80 -18.44 -31.37
N CYS A 21 -0.56 -17.94 -31.26
CA CYS A 21 0.17 -17.97 -30.00
C CYS A 21 -0.70 -17.22 -28.98
N GLY A 22 -1.41 -18.00 -28.15
CA GLY A 22 -2.03 -17.51 -26.93
C GLY A 22 -0.96 -16.78 -26.14
N ARG A 23 -1.05 -15.45 -26.09
CA ARG A 23 -0.40 -14.67 -25.05
C ARG A 23 -1.13 -15.03 -23.76
N GLU A 24 -0.63 -16.06 -23.11
CA GLU A 24 -0.98 -16.39 -21.75
C GLU A 24 -0.56 -15.19 -20.91
N SER A 25 -1.54 -14.37 -20.59
CA SER A 25 -1.37 -13.23 -19.71
C SER A 25 -0.92 -13.82 -18.40
N ARG A 26 0.37 -13.70 -18.08
CA ARG A 26 0.89 -14.03 -16.75
C ARG A 26 0.14 -13.12 -15.78
N HIS A 27 -0.91 -13.66 -15.17
CA HIS A 27 -1.63 -13.01 -14.10
C HIS A 27 -0.60 -12.85 -12.99
N ALA A 28 -0.14 -11.62 -12.75
CA ALA A 28 0.67 -11.32 -11.58
C ALA A 28 -0.12 -11.81 -10.35
N PRO A 29 0.53 -12.38 -9.32
CA PRO A 29 -0.16 -12.78 -8.10
C PRO A 29 -0.99 -11.59 -7.62
N ALA A 30 -2.31 -11.77 -7.54
CA ALA A 30 -3.16 -10.74 -6.96
C ALA A 30 -2.61 -10.43 -5.56
N PRO A 31 -2.35 -9.15 -5.23
CA PRO A 31 -1.84 -8.81 -3.92
C PRO A 31 -2.73 -9.46 -2.86
N GLY A 32 -2.15 -10.39 -2.10
CA GLY A 32 -2.90 -11.24 -1.18
C GLY A 32 -3.58 -10.40 -0.10
N ARG A 33 -4.70 -10.93 0.41
CA ARG A 33 -5.37 -10.40 1.60
C ARG A 33 -4.36 -10.28 2.74
N ILE A 34 -4.24 -9.09 3.32
CA ILE A 34 -3.38 -8.81 4.47
C ILE A 34 -4.27 -8.75 5.71
N SER A 35 -3.85 -9.41 6.78
CA SER A 35 -4.50 -9.31 8.09
C SER A 35 -3.42 -9.09 9.14
N VAL A 36 -3.56 -8.02 9.92
CA VAL A 36 -2.62 -7.65 10.98
C VAL A 36 -3.41 -7.31 12.23
N VAL A 37 -2.89 -7.69 13.39
CA VAL A 37 -3.42 -7.22 14.69
C VAL A 37 -2.68 -5.93 15.05
N ASP A 38 -3.44 -4.86 15.27
CA ASP A 38 -2.87 -3.56 15.65
C ASP A 38 -2.56 -3.49 17.16
N ASP A 39 -1.96 -2.38 17.61
CA ASP A 39 -1.56 -2.22 19.01
C ASP A 39 -2.75 -2.04 19.98
N ALA A 40 -3.97 -1.91 19.47
CA ALA A 40 -5.20 -1.95 20.26
C ALA A 40 -5.84 -3.35 20.28
N GLY A 41 -5.17 -4.37 19.72
CA GLY A 41 -5.68 -5.73 19.64
C GLY A 41 -6.76 -5.90 18.57
N ARG A 42 -6.97 -4.91 17.69
CA ARG A 42 -7.97 -4.99 16.62
C ARG A 42 -7.37 -5.70 15.42
N THR A 43 -8.16 -6.57 14.78
CA THR A 43 -7.77 -7.16 13.50
C THR A 43 -8.07 -6.17 12.38
N VAL A 44 -7.02 -5.70 11.70
CA VAL A 44 -7.09 -4.86 10.50
C VAL A 44 -6.90 -5.75 9.29
N ALA A 45 -7.95 -5.92 8.51
CA ALA A 45 -7.94 -6.71 7.28
C ALA A 45 -8.01 -5.80 6.06
N LEU A 46 -7.05 -5.93 5.15
CA LEU A 46 -7.00 -5.22 3.88
C LEU A 46 -7.07 -6.24 2.73
N ALA A 47 -7.85 -5.93 1.70
CA ALA A 47 -7.95 -6.79 0.53
C ALA A 47 -6.65 -6.87 -0.27
N GLN A 48 -5.85 -5.80 -0.21
CA GLN A 48 -4.56 -5.63 -0.89
C GLN A 48 -3.65 -4.69 -0.08
N PRO A 49 -2.34 -4.64 -0.33
CA PRO A 49 -1.45 -3.63 0.25
C PRO A 49 -2.00 -2.21 0.03
N PRO A 50 -1.94 -1.34 1.05
CA PRO A 50 -2.47 0.01 0.94
C PRO A 50 -1.63 0.82 -0.04
N THR A 51 -2.33 1.63 -0.84
CA THR A 51 -1.78 2.50 -1.89
C THR A 51 -2.02 3.98 -1.59
N ARG A 52 -2.96 4.30 -0.69
CA ARG A 52 -3.35 5.66 -0.31
C ARG A 52 -3.46 5.77 1.21
N ILE A 53 -2.36 6.17 1.83
CA ILE A 53 -2.21 6.17 3.29
C ILE A 53 -2.39 7.59 3.82
N VAL A 54 -3.20 7.75 4.88
CA VAL A 54 -3.12 8.92 5.75
C VAL A 54 -2.38 8.52 7.02
N SER A 55 -1.29 9.23 7.32
CA SER A 55 -0.54 9.03 8.56
C SER A 55 -0.87 10.13 9.55
N LEU A 56 -1.51 9.74 10.66
CA LEU A 56 -1.83 10.63 11.79
C LEU A 56 -0.76 10.57 12.90
N SER A 57 0.45 10.10 12.59
CA SER A 57 1.56 9.95 13.53
C SER A 57 2.89 10.38 12.88
N PRO A 58 3.67 11.30 13.50
CA PRO A 58 4.99 11.66 13.01
C PRO A 58 5.91 10.44 12.83
N ALA A 59 5.97 9.57 13.84
CA ALA A 59 6.80 8.36 13.81
C ALA A 59 6.46 7.42 12.63
N VAL A 60 5.17 7.23 12.37
CA VAL A 60 4.71 6.40 11.24
C VAL A 60 5.05 7.06 9.91
N THR A 61 4.90 8.38 9.82
CA THR A 61 5.27 9.12 8.61
C THR A 61 6.75 8.91 8.29
N GLU A 62 7.64 9.08 9.28
CA GLU A 62 9.06 8.85 9.10
C GLU A 62 9.39 7.41 8.70
N LEU A 63 8.73 6.42 9.33
CA LEU A 63 8.88 5.02 8.98
C LEU A 63 8.47 4.73 7.54
N LEU A 64 7.33 5.28 7.09
CA LEU A 64 6.87 5.10 5.70
C LEU A 64 7.88 5.68 4.70
N PHE A 65 8.47 6.83 5.01
CA PHE A 65 9.56 7.38 4.18
C PHE A 65 10.81 6.50 4.20
N ALA A 66 11.22 6.00 5.38
CA ALA A 66 12.38 5.12 5.51
C ALA A 66 12.21 3.79 4.75
N LEU A 67 10.98 3.29 4.65
CA LEU A 67 10.62 2.09 3.89
C LEU A 67 10.43 2.35 2.37
N GLY A 68 10.64 3.59 1.90
CA GLY A 68 10.41 3.95 0.49
C GLY A 68 8.93 4.02 0.09
N ALA A 69 8.02 4.06 1.06
CA ALA A 69 6.57 4.12 0.86
C ALA A 69 6.00 5.55 0.98
N GLY A 70 6.85 6.57 1.06
CA GLY A 70 6.45 7.99 1.21
C GLY A 70 5.50 8.48 0.10
N ASP A 71 5.64 7.95 -1.12
CA ASP A 71 4.78 8.31 -2.26
C ASP A 71 3.34 7.82 -2.13
N ARG A 72 3.05 6.91 -1.19
CA ARG A 72 1.70 6.43 -0.89
C ARG A 72 0.95 7.35 0.06
N LEU A 73 1.60 8.34 0.66
CA LEU A 73 0.96 9.25 1.60
C LEU A 73 0.10 10.29 0.87
N VAL A 74 -1.18 10.32 1.20
CA VAL A 74 -2.17 11.28 0.66
C VAL A 74 -2.62 12.30 1.71
N GLY A 75 -2.19 12.13 2.96
CA GLY A 75 -2.40 13.09 4.03
C GLY A 75 -1.50 12.81 5.24
N ARG A 76 -1.15 13.88 5.96
CA ARG A 76 -0.32 13.84 7.16
C ARG A 76 -0.81 14.85 8.19
N THR A 77 -0.38 14.75 9.45
CA THR A 77 -0.70 15.78 10.45
C THR A 77 0.12 17.06 10.25
N THR A 78 -0.27 18.17 10.86
CA THR A 78 0.54 19.39 10.91
C THR A 78 1.93 19.16 11.50
N TRP A 79 2.08 18.15 12.36
CA TRP A 79 3.32 17.79 13.06
C TRP A 79 4.24 16.85 12.27
N CYS A 80 3.77 16.26 11.18
CA CYS A 80 4.56 15.35 10.35
C CYS A 80 5.40 16.15 9.35
N ASP A 81 6.60 16.55 9.75
CA ASP A 81 7.41 17.51 9.01
C ASP A 81 8.82 17.01 8.63
N TYR A 82 9.10 15.75 8.99
CA TYR A 82 10.30 14.98 8.63
C TYR A 82 9.93 13.68 7.88
N PRO A 83 10.76 13.25 6.90
CA PRO A 83 11.83 14.01 6.26
C PRO A 83 11.28 15.29 5.60
N PRO A 84 12.12 16.26 5.18
CA PRO A 84 11.63 17.50 4.56
C PRO A 84 10.66 17.27 3.38
N ALA A 85 10.80 16.14 2.69
CA ALA A 85 9.86 15.68 1.66
C ALA A 85 8.41 15.52 2.15
N ALA A 86 8.20 15.15 3.41
CA ALA A 86 6.88 14.95 4.01
C ALA A 86 6.03 16.24 3.99
N ARG A 87 6.67 17.41 4.04
CA ARG A 87 5.98 18.72 4.00
C ARG A 87 5.20 18.96 2.71
N ARG A 88 5.55 18.25 1.61
CA ARG A 88 4.82 18.33 0.34
C ARG A 88 3.47 17.63 0.37
N ILE A 89 3.25 16.72 1.33
CA ILE A 89 1.99 16.00 1.49
C ILE A 89 0.97 16.94 2.17
N PRO A 90 -0.30 16.97 1.71
CA PRO A 90 -1.34 17.76 2.34
C PRO A 90 -1.49 17.50 3.84
N SER A 91 -1.67 18.56 4.62
CA SER A 91 -2.07 18.45 6.02
C SER A 91 -3.55 18.10 6.13
N VAL A 92 -3.90 17.22 7.07
CA VAL A 92 -5.29 16.96 7.49
C VAL A 92 -5.58 17.43 8.92
N GLY A 93 -4.68 18.24 9.50
CA GLY A 93 -4.83 18.81 10.83
C GLY A 93 -4.10 18.04 11.93
N ASP A 94 -4.75 17.90 13.09
CA ASP A 94 -4.16 17.28 14.28
C ASP A 94 -4.20 15.74 14.24
N GLY A 95 -3.27 15.09 14.95
CA GLY A 95 -3.15 13.63 15.00
C GLY A 95 -3.75 12.96 16.24
N LEU A 96 -4.06 13.72 17.30
CA LEU A 96 -4.68 13.21 18.53
C LEU A 96 -6.19 13.42 18.52
N ASN A 97 -6.67 14.50 17.90
CA ASN A 97 -8.08 14.75 17.63
C ASN A 97 -8.30 15.03 16.13
N PRO A 98 -8.27 13.98 15.28
CA PRO A 98 -8.28 14.16 13.84
C PRO A 98 -9.63 14.63 13.30
N ASN A 99 -9.59 15.52 12.30
CA ASN A 99 -10.76 15.91 11.53
C ASN A 99 -11.10 14.78 10.53
N ILE A 100 -12.17 14.04 10.81
CA ILE A 100 -12.56 12.84 10.05
C ILE A 100 -12.94 13.19 8.62
N GLU A 101 -13.60 14.32 8.40
CA GLU A 101 -14.02 14.80 7.09
C GLU A 101 -12.81 15.16 6.22
N ALA A 102 -11.82 15.85 6.80
CA ALA A 102 -10.57 16.19 6.12
C ALA A 102 -9.78 14.93 5.72
N VAL A 103 -9.75 13.92 6.61
CA VAL A 103 -9.13 12.62 6.36
C VAL A 103 -9.88 11.88 5.24
N ALA A 104 -11.20 11.75 5.33
CA ALA A 104 -12.03 11.05 4.36
C ALA A 104 -11.97 11.71 2.97
N ALA A 105 -11.89 13.04 2.90
CA ALA A 105 -11.73 13.80 1.66
C ALA A 105 -10.39 13.52 0.93
N ARG A 106 -9.42 12.86 1.58
CA ARG A 106 -8.20 12.37 0.90
C ARG A 106 -8.41 11.00 0.24
N HIS A 107 -9.58 10.38 0.39
CA HIS A 107 -9.88 9.03 -0.11
C HIS A 107 -8.79 7.98 0.24
N PRO A 108 -8.44 7.80 1.53
CA PRO A 108 -7.45 6.80 1.92
C PRO A 108 -8.00 5.38 1.87
N ASP A 109 -7.14 4.41 1.60
CA ASP A 109 -7.40 2.97 1.80
C ASP A 109 -6.85 2.45 3.14
N LEU A 110 -6.01 3.24 3.81
CA LEU A 110 -5.57 3.00 5.18
C LEU A 110 -5.31 4.33 5.92
N VAL A 111 -5.79 4.43 7.15
CA VAL A 111 -5.42 5.50 8.10
C VAL A 111 -4.64 4.89 9.26
N VAL A 112 -3.43 5.38 9.53
CA VAL A 112 -2.64 4.96 10.68
C VAL A 112 -2.69 6.03 11.76
N LEU A 113 -3.20 5.67 12.94
CA LEU A 113 -3.37 6.57 14.08
C LEU A 113 -2.43 6.19 15.22
N TYR A 114 -2.00 7.18 16.01
CA TYR A 114 -1.37 6.87 17.30
C TYR A 114 -2.42 6.32 18.28
N ARG A 115 -2.08 5.29 19.04
CA ARG A 115 -2.99 4.68 20.02
C ARG A 115 -3.29 5.64 21.18
N SER A 116 -4.52 6.17 21.21
CA SER A 116 -5.07 7.01 22.28
C SER A 116 -6.59 6.86 22.33
N ALA A 117 -7.23 7.23 23.45
CA ALA A 117 -8.69 7.14 23.58
C ALA A 117 -9.45 7.98 22.54
N LEU A 118 -8.93 9.16 22.20
CA LEU A 118 -9.50 10.01 21.14
C LEU A 118 -9.37 9.33 19.77
N ASN A 119 -8.21 8.74 19.48
CA ASN A 119 -7.99 8.05 18.21
C ASN A 119 -8.72 6.71 18.10
N GLU A 120 -9.04 6.04 19.20
CA GLU A 120 -9.95 4.88 19.21
C GLU A 120 -11.37 5.30 18.77
N THR A 121 -11.84 6.46 19.26
CA THR A 121 -13.11 7.04 18.81
C THR A 121 -13.07 7.41 17.33
N ALA A 122 -12.00 8.06 16.88
CA ALA A 122 -11.78 8.39 15.47
C ALA A 122 -11.73 7.14 14.58
N ALA A 123 -11.04 6.09 15.01
CA ALA A 123 -10.95 4.83 14.29
C ALA A 123 -12.33 4.17 14.12
N ALA A 124 -13.18 4.25 15.16
CA ALA A 124 -14.57 3.78 15.06
C ALA A 124 -15.41 4.62 14.08
N GLN A 125 -15.18 5.94 14.01
CA GLN A 125 -15.84 6.80 13.01
C GLN A 125 -15.39 6.46 11.59
N LEU A 126 -14.09 6.29 11.35
CA LEU A 126 -13.54 5.87 10.06
C LEU A 126 -14.09 4.51 9.60
N ALA A 127 -14.25 3.56 10.53
CA ALA A 127 -14.82 2.25 10.23
C ALA A 127 -16.28 2.35 9.74
N ARG A 128 -17.09 3.27 10.28
CA ARG A 128 -18.46 3.52 9.80
C ARG A 128 -18.50 4.08 8.37
N LEU A 129 -17.41 4.69 7.92
CA LEU A 129 -17.23 5.18 6.54
C LEU A 129 -16.63 4.11 5.61
N GLY A 130 -16.38 2.90 6.10
CA GLY A 130 -15.71 1.84 5.34
C GLY A 130 -14.22 2.06 5.14
N ILE A 131 -13.60 2.96 5.90
CA ILE A 131 -12.18 3.27 5.80
C ILE A 131 -11.39 2.41 6.80
N GLY A 132 -10.44 1.62 6.30
CA GLY A 132 -9.55 0.82 7.12
C GLY A 132 -8.65 1.70 8.01
N SER A 133 -8.54 1.36 9.30
CA SER A 133 -7.69 2.09 10.23
C SER A 133 -6.89 1.16 11.14
N SER A 134 -5.64 1.50 11.42
CA SER A 134 -4.79 0.83 12.40
C SER A 134 -4.35 1.78 13.51
N LEU A 135 -4.31 1.28 14.74
CA LEU A 135 -3.77 2.00 15.89
C LEU A 135 -2.36 1.49 16.18
N ALA A 136 -1.39 2.39 16.11
CA ALA A 136 0.01 2.12 16.38
C ALA A 136 0.46 2.84 17.66
N ARG A 137 1.25 2.17 18.49
CA ARG A 137 2.02 2.80 19.56
C ARG A 137 3.11 3.66 18.95
N ALA A 138 3.59 4.63 19.74
CA ALA A 138 4.76 5.39 19.35
C ALA A 138 5.97 4.47 19.39
N CYS A 139 6.42 4.02 18.21
CA CYS A 139 7.78 3.54 18.03
C CYS A 139 8.66 4.75 17.70
N PRO A 140 9.79 4.99 18.38
CA PRO A 140 10.67 6.10 18.01
C PRO A 140 11.14 5.91 16.55
N PRO A 141 11.02 6.94 15.70
CA PRO A 141 11.41 6.79 14.32
C PRO A 141 12.94 6.63 14.21
N PRO A 142 13.45 6.02 13.11
CA PRO A 142 14.88 5.74 12.95
C PRO A 142 15.78 6.98 13.12
N GLY A 143 15.31 8.18 12.75
CA GLY A 143 16.05 9.43 12.90
C GLY A 143 16.21 9.92 14.35
N VAL A 144 15.29 9.55 15.24
CA VAL A 144 15.39 9.85 16.69
C VAL A 144 16.31 8.85 17.37
N LEU A 145 16.23 7.57 16.99
CA LEU A 145 17.11 6.53 17.52
C LEU A 145 18.58 6.84 17.22
N ALA A 146 18.91 7.29 16.02
CA ALA A 146 20.29 7.66 15.66
C ALA A 146 20.85 8.86 16.45
N ARG A 147 19.99 9.73 17.00
CA ARG A 147 20.41 10.95 17.72
C ARG A 147 20.49 10.76 19.23
N VAL A 148 19.68 9.87 19.80
CA VAL A 148 19.53 9.71 21.26
C VAL A 148 20.14 8.39 21.76
N TRP A 149 20.32 7.39 20.91
CA TRP A 149 20.85 6.07 21.29
C TRP A 149 22.14 5.76 20.50
N PRO A 150 23.34 6.00 21.07
CA PRO A 150 24.58 5.50 20.50
C PRO A 150 24.52 3.97 20.52
N SER A 151 24.78 3.32 19.39
CA SER A 151 24.78 1.86 19.29
C SER A 151 25.81 1.25 20.24
N SER A 152 25.39 0.81 21.44
CA SER A 152 26.25 0.03 22.33
C SER A 152 25.57 -1.15 23.01
N SER A 153 24.33 -1.48 22.67
CA SER A 153 23.67 -2.67 23.23
C SER A 153 23.06 -3.51 22.11
N GLY A 154 23.71 -4.63 21.82
CA GLY A 154 23.26 -5.68 20.91
C GLY A 154 22.03 -6.42 21.43
N THR A 155 20.93 -5.69 21.63
CA THR A 155 19.64 -6.27 21.98
C THR A 155 18.83 -6.36 20.70
N THR A 156 18.68 -7.58 20.18
CA THR A 156 17.65 -7.90 19.19
C THR A 156 16.29 -7.62 19.82
N HIS A 157 15.62 -6.54 19.40
CA HIS A 157 14.24 -6.30 19.78
C HIS A 157 13.35 -7.30 19.04
N PRO A 158 12.55 -8.12 19.74
CA PRO A 158 11.47 -8.86 19.10
C PRO A 158 10.38 -7.82 18.78
N TRP A 159 9.91 -7.87 17.54
CA TRP A 159 8.87 -7.01 16.97
C TRP A 159 7.65 -6.87 17.87
#